data_AF-A0A2S8ZY35-F1
#
_entry.id   AF-A0A2S8ZY35-F1
#
_cell.length_a   1.000
_cell.length_b   1.000
_cell.length_c   1.000
_cell.angle_alpha   90.00
_cell.angle_beta   90.00
_cell.angle_gamma   90.00
#
_symmetry.space_group_name_H-M   'P 1'
#
loop_
_entity.id
_entity.type
_entity.pdbx_description
1 polymer ?
#
loop_
_entity_poly.entity_id
_entity_poly.type
_entity_poly.pdbx_seq_one_letter_code
_entity_poly.pdbx_strand_id
1 'polypeptide(L)'
;MEYNPIIKELMKEILLDNYKQFTCDIEAKRKSISKEINLLEEKVASARDKYLEDKLDEEDYKEIKKITKCKIEQLEQEIQQMVSESKELDIKTKIENALDSMENLVNLYQQGDLQTKRTIGCLIFPQKVEFDGKSFQTPKMNIVAQCIYQYNNGLGNKKNRHQRVKSSNVGLVNLTGRYPNSFFTDIENILVLTH
;
A
#
# COMPACT_ATOMS: atom_id res chain seq x y z
N MET A 1 -17.60 -20.02 -1.95
CA MET A 1 -16.25 -20.32 -1.47
C MET A 1 -16.18 -19.77 -0.07
N GLU A 2 -16.43 -20.63 0.91
CA GLU A 2 -16.10 -20.32 2.30
C GLU A 2 -14.63 -19.86 2.34
N TYR A 3 -14.42 -18.65 2.86
CA TYR A 3 -13.10 -18.10 3.05
C TYR A 3 -12.34 -19.03 4.01
N ASN A 4 -11.34 -19.75 3.48
CA ASN A 4 -10.67 -20.78 4.26
C ASN A 4 -9.91 -20.12 5.43
N PRO A 5 -10.21 -20.48 6.70
CA PRO A 5 -9.59 -19.85 7.86
C PRO A 5 -8.05 -20.01 7.87
N ILE A 6 -7.53 -21.08 7.25
CA ILE A 6 -6.08 -21.30 7.11
C ILE A 6 -5.46 -20.27 6.17
N ILE A 7 -6.15 -19.91 5.08
CA ILE A 7 -5.67 -18.91 4.11
C ILE A 7 -5.72 -17.52 4.74
N LYS A 8 -6.76 -17.22 5.53
CA LYS A 8 -6.88 -15.97 6.30
C LYS A 8 -5.70 -15.76 7.24
N GLU A 9 -5.38 -16.78 8.04
CA GLU A 9 -4.29 -16.69 9.02
C GLU A 9 -2.94 -16.58 8.32
N LEU A 10 -2.72 -17.34 7.24
CA LEU A 10 -1.50 -17.24 6.45
C LEU A 10 -1.33 -15.85 5.81
N MET A 11 -2.40 -15.27 5.23
CA MET A 11 -2.36 -13.92 4.68
C MET A 11 -2.06 -12.88 5.74
N LYS A 12 -2.66 -13.01 6.93
CA LYS A 12 -2.40 -12.14 8.07
C LYS A 12 -0.94 -12.21 8.50
N GLU A 13 -0.37 -13.40 8.66
CA GLU A 13 1.05 -13.59 9.02
C GLU A 13 1.97 -12.94 7.99
N ILE A 14 1.76 -13.20 6.70
CA ILE A 14 2.56 -12.62 5.61
C ILE A 14 2.49 -11.09 5.60
N LEU A 15 1.30 -10.51 5.78
CA LEU A 15 1.13 -9.05 5.81
C LEU A 15 1.81 -8.42 7.03
N LEU A 16 1.71 -9.07 8.19
CA LEU A 16 2.37 -8.62 9.42
C LEU A 16 3.89 -8.69 9.29
N ASP A 17 4.42 -9.77 8.72
CA ASP A 17 5.87 -9.91 8.55
C ASP A 17 6.45 -8.96 7.52
N ASN A 18 5.75 -8.72 6.40
CA ASN A 18 6.14 -7.68 5.45
C ASN A 18 6.11 -6.29 6.08
N TYR A 19 5.10 -6.00 6.92
CA TYR A 19 5.02 -4.74 7.63
C TYR A 19 6.18 -4.58 8.63
N LYS A 20 6.50 -5.62 9.42
CA LYS A 20 7.66 -5.60 10.33
C LYS A 20 8.97 -5.36 9.58
N GLN A 21 9.15 -5.99 8.42
CA GLN A 21 10.34 -5.79 7.61
C GLN A 21 10.44 -4.33 7.13
N PHE A 22 9.32 -3.79 6.65
CA PHE A 22 9.24 -2.39 6.23
C PHE A 22 9.51 -1.40 7.38
N THR A 23 8.98 -1.66 8.59
CA THR A 23 9.21 -0.78 9.75
C THR A 23 10.62 -0.93 10.33
N CYS A 24 11.23 -2.12 10.25
CA CYS A 24 12.60 -2.35 10.71
C CYS A 24 13.60 -1.44 9.96
N ASP A 25 13.45 -1.30 8.65
CA ASP A 25 14.31 -0.42 7.84
C ASP A 25 14.14 1.07 8.24
N ILE A 26 12.90 1.49 8.52
CA ILE A 26 12.57 2.85 8.98
C ILE A 26 13.16 3.11 10.38
N GLU A 27 13.00 2.17 11.31
CA GLU A 27 13.55 2.26 12.66
C GLU A 27 15.09 2.29 12.65
N ALA A 28 15.71 1.46 11.82
CA ALA A 28 17.16 1.43 11.65
C ALA A 28 17.66 2.78 11.11
N LYS A 29 16.99 3.34 10.09
CA LYS A 29 17.32 4.66 9.54
C LYS A 29 17.15 5.76 10.59
N ARG A 30 16.04 5.75 11.34
CA ARG A 30 15.78 6.68 12.45
C ARG A 30 16.87 6.62 13.52
N LYS A 31 17.28 5.42 13.92
CA LYS A 31 18.36 5.21 14.88
C LYS A 31 19.71 5.73 14.36
N SER A 32 19.96 5.60 13.06
CA SER A 32 21.17 6.16 12.42
C SER A 32 21.16 7.69 12.46
N ILE A 33 20.05 8.32 12.06
CA ILE A 33 19.91 9.79 12.07
C ILE A 33 20.04 10.34 13.50
N SER A 34 19.43 9.69 14.49
CA SER A 34 19.55 10.07 15.89
C SER A 34 20.99 10.00 16.41
N LYS A 35 21.78 9.02 15.96
CA LYS A 35 23.23 8.98 16.27
C LYS A 35 23.98 10.15 15.63
N GLU A 36 23.64 10.52 14.40
CA GLU A 36 24.28 11.66 13.72
C GLU A 36 23.98 12.98 14.43
N ILE A 37 22.74 13.17 14.91
CA ILE A 37 22.36 14.32 15.73
C ILE A 37 23.23 14.38 17.00
N ASN A 38 23.36 13.27 17.73
CA ASN A 38 24.18 13.23 18.94
C ASN A 38 25.66 13.59 18.65
N LEU A 39 26.23 13.09 17.56
CA LEU A 39 27.61 13.43 17.15
C LEU A 39 27.76 14.91 16.81
N LEU A 40 26.74 15.53 16.21
CA LEU A 40 26.71 16.96 15.93
C LEU A 40 26.61 17.78 17.21
N GLU A 41 25.82 17.34 18.19
CA GLU A 41 25.75 17.96 19.52
C GLU A 41 27.08 17.88 20.27
N GLU A 42 27.74 16.71 20.25
CA GLU A 42 29.09 16.52 20.80
C GLU A 42 30.11 17.43 20.12
N LYS A 43 30.00 17.63 18.79
CA LYS A 43 30.87 18.55 18.05
C LYS A 43 30.70 20.00 18.52
N VAL A 44 29.46 20.44 18.77
CA VAL A 44 29.18 21.78 19.31
C VAL A 44 29.72 21.94 20.74
N ALA A 45 29.60 20.89 21.57
CA ALA A 45 30.18 20.87 22.91
C ALA A 45 31.72 21.00 22.85
N SER A 46 32.38 20.22 22.00
CA SER A 46 33.83 20.30 21.81
C SER A 46 34.28 21.66 21.24
N ALA A 47 33.51 22.25 20.32
CA ALA A 47 33.80 23.59 19.82
C ALA A 47 33.67 24.66 20.92
N ARG A 48 32.71 24.50 21.85
CA ARG A 48 32.56 25.38 23.01
C ARG A 48 33.76 25.26 23.95
N ASP A 49 34.22 24.05 24.25
CA ASP A 49 35.38 23.85 25.12
C ASP A 49 36.64 24.48 24.50
N LYS A 50 36.86 24.32 23.19
CA LYS A 50 37.99 24.95 22.48
C LYS A 50 37.92 26.47 22.45
N TYR A 51 36.72 27.05 22.36
CA TYR A 51 36.52 28.49 22.48
C TYR A 51 36.86 28.99 23.89
N LEU A 52 36.48 28.25 24.93
CA LEU A 52 36.82 28.58 26.33
C LEU A 52 38.33 28.44 26.62
N GLU A 53 39.04 27.60 25.88
CA GLU A 53 40.50 27.46 25.93
C GLU A 53 41.25 28.51 25.09
N ASP A 54 40.55 29.51 24.51
CA ASP A 54 41.09 30.51 23.57
C ASP A 54 41.79 29.89 22.34
N LYS A 55 41.39 28.66 21.95
CA LYS A 55 41.93 27.95 20.78
C LYS A 55 41.06 28.11 19.52
N LEU A 56 39.99 28.88 19.62
CA LEU A 56 39.02 29.11 18.56
C LEU A 56 38.50 30.54 18.65
N ASP A 57 38.43 31.23 17.53
CA ASP A 57 37.93 32.60 17.48
C ASP A 57 36.39 32.64 17.58
N GLU A 58 35.85 33.78 18.01
CA GLU A 58 34.41 33.96 18.22
C GLU A 58 33.60 33.76 16.92
N GLU A 59 34.12 34.27 15.80
CA GLU A 59 33.46 34.16 14.50
C GLU A 59 33.42 32.70 14.01
N ASP A 60 34.53 31.96 14.17
CA ASP A 60 34.59 30.53 13.83
C ASP A 60 33.62 29.70 14.69
N TYR A 61 33.54 29.99 15.99
CA TYR A 61 32.59 29.31 16.88
C TYR A 61 31.13 29.59 16.49
N LYS A 62 30.78 30.84 16.18
CA LYS A 62 29.44 31.22 15.72
C LYS A 62 29.08 30.51 14.41
N GLU A 63 30.02 30.43 13.47
CA GLU A 63 29.82 29.73 12.21
C GLU A 63 29.58 28.24 12.41
N ILE A 64 30.43 27.56 13.19
CA ILE A 64 30.29 26.13 13.51
C ILE A 64 28.94 25.87 14.18
N LYS A 65 28.54 26.70 15.14
CA LYS A 65 27.26 26.56 15.83
C LYS A 65 26.07 26.73 14.88
N LYS A 66 26.12 27.71 13.97
CA LYS A 66 25.06 27.98 13.00
C LYS A 66 24.91 26.84 12.00
N ILE A 67 26.02 26.38 11.40
CA ILE A 67 26.02 25.27 10.43
C ILE A 67 25.49 23.99 11.10
N THR A 68 25.98 23.70 12.30
CA THR A 68 25.60 22.48 13.01
C THR A 68 24.13 22.51 13.42
N LYS A 69 23.62 23.65 13.89
CA LYS A 69 22.20 23.82 14.23
C LYS A 69 21.29 23.62 13.01
N CYS A 70 21.65 24.22 11.86
CA CYS A 70 20.90 24.04 10.61
C CYS A 70 20.84 22.56 10.20
N LYS A 71 21.95 21.82 10.36
CA LYS A 71 22.00 20.40 10.04
C LYS A 71 21.15 19.55 11.01
N ILE A 72 21.16 19.87 12.30
CA ILE A 72 20.29 19.21 13.28
C ILE A 72 18.81 19.44 12.93
N GLU A 73 18.41 20.68 12.64
CA GLU A 73 17.04 21.01 12.25
C GLU A 73 16.58 20.23 11.00
N GLN A 74 17.46 20.05 10.01
CA GLN A 74 17.17 19.23 8.82
C GLN A 74 16.98 17.74 9.16
N LEU A 75 17.85 17.18 9.99
CA LEU A 75 17.78 15.77 10.41
C LEU A 75 16.54 15.51 11.30
N GLU A 76 16.16 16.45 12.16
CA GLU A 76 14.93 16.38 12.95
C GLU A 76 13.68 16.42 12.07
N GLN A 77 13.66 17.26 11.04
CA GLN A 77 12.59 17.27 10.04
C GLN A 77 12.49 15.94 9.29
N GLU A 78 13.63 15.35 8.91
CA GLU A 78 13.65 14.03 8.28
C GLU A 78 13.03 12.95 9.17
N ILE A 79 13.33 12.97 10.47
CA ILE A 79 12.71 12.06 11.45
C ILE A 79 11.20 12.31 11.56
N GLN A 80 10.75 13.57 11.64
CA GLN A 80 9.32 13.88 11.77
C GLN A 80 8.50 13.42 10.56
N GLN A 81 9.07 13.51 9.35
CA GLN A 81 8.44 12.99 8.14
C GLN A 81 8.26 11.47 8.22
N MET A 82 9.26 10.73 8.70
CA MET A 82 9.17 9.27 8.88
C MET A 82 8.15 8.86 9.96
N VAL A 83 8.03 9.62 11.07
CA VAL A 83 7.09 9.31 12.16
C VAL A 83 5.62 9.49 11.73
N SER A 84 5.36 10.38 10.77
CA SER A 84 4.00 10.61 10.25
C SER A 84 3.44 9.38 9.52
N GLU A 85 4.33 8.52 9.02
CA GLU A 85 3.99 7.27 8.33
C GLU A 85 3.84 6.08 9.31
N SER A 86 4.44 6.18 10.50
CA SER A 86 4.57 5.09 11.47
C SER A 86 3.63 5.21 12.67
N LYS A 87 2.37 5.69 12.51
CA LYS A 87 1.37 5.57 13.58
C LYS A 87 1.05 4.08 13.80
N GLU A 88 1.89 3.49 14.63
CA GLU A 88 2.04 2.08 15.00
C GLU A 88 0.83 1.53 15.74
N LEU A 89 -0.06 2.42 16.20
CA LEU A 89 -1.31 2.01 16.82
C LEU A 89 -2.26 1.46 15.75
N ASP A 90 -2.15 0.13 15.71
CA ASP A 90 -3.15 -0.86 15.37
C ASP A 90 -3.12 -1.40 13.93
N ILE A 91 -1.93 -1.51 13.33
CA ILE A 91 -1.76 -2.19 12.03
C ILE A 91 -2.30 -3.62 12.08
N LYS A 92 -2.13 -4.32 13.20
CA LYS A 92 -2.63 -5.68 13.39
C LYS A 92 -4.15 -5.72 13.28
N THR A 93 -4.86 -4.91 14.06
CA THR A 93 -6.32 -4.87 14.01
C THR A 93 -6.81 -4.27 12.71
N LYS A 94 -6.08 -3.34 12.07
CA LYS A 94 -6.42 -2.86 10.72
C LYS A 94 -6.33 -3.97 9.67
N ILE A 95 -5.29 -4.81 9.74
CA ILE A 95 -5.15 -5.99 8.86
C ILE A 95 -6.28 -6.98 9.15
N GLU A 96 -6.55 -7.28 10.43
CA GLU A 96 -7.65 -8.18 10.83
C GLU A 96 -9.01 -7.66 10.32
N ASN A 97 -9.34 -6.40 10.60
CA ASN A 97 -10.57 -5.76 10.12
C ASN A 97 -10.67 -5.74 8.58
N ALA A 98 -9.56 -5.53 7.88
CA ALA A 98 -9.54 -5.55 6.42
C ALA A 98 -9.82 -6.95 5.87
N LEU A 99 -9.22 -7.99 6.45
CA LEU A 99 -9.47 -9.38 6.07
C LEU A 99 -10.92 -9.81 6.38
N ASP A 100 -11.45 -9.40 7.54
CA ASP A 100 -12.86 -9.63 7.92
C ASP A 100 -13.84 -8.93 6.96
N SER A 101 -13.49 -7.73 6.51
CA SER A 101 -14.29 -6.97 5.55
C SER A 101 -14.25 -7.60 4.15
N MET A 102 -13.13 -8.19 3.75
CA MET A 102 -13.02 -8.92 2.47
C MET A 102 -13.90 -10.18 2.45
N GLU A 103 -13.98 -10.89 3.56
CA GLU A 103 -14.85 -12.07 3.72
C GLU A 103 -16.34 -11.71 3.54
N ASN A 104 -16.75 -10.54 4.05
CA ASN A 104 -18.13 -10.07 3.97
C ASN A 104 -18.40 -9.12 2.79
N LEU A 105 -17.45 -8.91 1.89
CA LEU A 105 -17.52 -7.87 0.86
C LEU A 105 -18.74 -8.03 -0.07
N VAL A 106 -19.11 -9.28 -0.38
CA VAL A 106 -20.29 -9.61 -1.20
C VAL A 106 -21.58 -9.18 -0.52
N ASN A 107 -21.74 -9.55 0.75
CA ASN A 107 -22.91 -9.19 1.55
C ASN A 107 -22.99 -7.68 1.76
N LEU A 108 -21.85 -7.04 2.04
CA LEU A 108 -21.73 -5.58 2.16
C LEU A 108 -22.14 -4.87 0.86
N TYR A 109 -21.76 -5.39 -0.31
CA TYR A 109 -22.19 -4.81 -1.58
C TYR A 109 -23.67 -5.04 -1.85
N GLN A 110 -24.20 -6.25 -1.62
CA GLN A 110 -25.60 -6.57 -1.92
C GLN A 110 -26.57 -5.80 -1.02
N GLN A 111 -26.31 -5.79 0.28
CA GLN A 111 -27.17 -5.21 1.31
C GLN A 111 -26.87 -3.73 1.60
N GLY A 112 -25.71 -3.24 1.15
CA GLY A 112 -25.26 -1.87 1.39
C GLY A 112 -26.12 -0.82 0.68
N ASP A 113 -26.11 0.37 1.27
CA ASP A 113 -26.71 1.56 0.67
C ASP A 113 -25.92 2.04 -0.57
N LEU A 114 -26.44 3.06 -1.25
CA LEU A 114 -25.82 3.60 -2.47
C LEU A 114 -24.36 4.04 -2.22
N GLN A 115 -24.08 4.60 -1.04
CA GLN A 115 -22.75 5.08 -0.69
C GLN A 115 -21.77 3.92 -0.48
N THR A 116 -22.20 2.84 0.18
CA THR A 116 -21.40 1.62 0.37
C THR A 116 -21.09 0.95 -0.97
N LYS A 117 -22.11 0.79 -1.82
CA LYS A 117 -21.95 0.24 -3.18
C LYS A 117 -20.96 1.06 -4.02
N ARG A 118 -21.07 2.39 -3.95
CA ARG A 118 -20.15 3.30 -4.64
C ARG A 118 -18.73 3.18 -4.11
N THR A 119 -18.56 3.09 -2.79
CA THR A 119 -17.25 2.94 -2.15
C THR A 119 -16.58 1.65 -2.59
N ILE A 120 -17.30 0.52 -2.56
CA ILE A 120 -16.80 -0.78 -3.04
C ILE A 120 -16.46 -0.71 -4.54
N GLY A 121 -17.32 -0.09 -5.35
CA GLY A 121 -17.04 0.14 -6.77
C GLY A 121 -15.75 0.93 -7.01
N CYS A 122 -15.50 1.99 -6.22
CA CYS A 122 -14.27 2.78 -6.28
C CYS A 122 -13.03 2.03 -5.76
N LEU A 123 -13.19 1.06 -4.84
CA LEU A 123 -12.10 0.20 -4.39
C LEU A 123 -11.65 -0.78 -5.48
N ILE A 124 -12.62 -1.37 -6.20
CA ILE A 124 -12.35 -2.29 -7.31
C ILE A 124 -11.80 -1.51 -8.52
N PHE A 125 -12.36 -0.34 -8.80
CA PHE A 125 -12.02 0.50 -9.95
C PHE A 125 -11.58 1.89 -9.49
N PRO A 126 -10.29 2.08 -9.18
CA PRO A 126 -9.77 3.34 -8.66
C PRO A 126 -9.76 4.47 -9.71
N GLN A 127 -9.81 4.11 -11.00
CA GLN A 127 -9.81 5.07 -12.10
C GLN A 127 -11.23 5.50 -12.49
N LYS A 128 -11.36 6.75 -12.93
CA LYS A 128 -12.63 7.27 -13.43
C LYS A 128 -13.03 6.52 -14.71
N VAL A 129 -14.34 6.36 -14.88
CA VAL A 129 -14.90 5.88 -16.13
C VAL A 129 -14.81 7.01 -17.15
N GLU A 130 -14.14 6.76 -18.27
CA GLU A 130 -14.03 7.72 -19.37
C GLU A 130 -15.06 7.38 -20.46
N PHE A 131 -15.76 8.40 -20.96
CA PHE A 131 -16.73 8.30 -22.04
C PHE A 131 -16.15 8.91 -23.32
N ASP A 132 -16.04 8.12 -24.37
CA ASP A 132 -15.41 8.53 -25.64
C ASP A 132 -16.41 9.11 -26.66
N GLY A 133 -17.67 9.34 -26.25
CA GLY A 133 -18.74 9.80 -27.12
C GLY A 133 -19.60 8.68 -27.73
N LYS A 134 -19.16 7.42 -27.66
CA LYS A 134 -19.91 6.24 -28.16
C LYS A 134 -20.08 5.16 -27.11
N SER A 135 -19.09 4.98 -26.24
CA SER A 135 -19.07 3.96 -25.19
C SER A 135 -18.31 4.44 -23.96
N PHE A 136 -18.60 3.81 -22.83
CA PHE A 136 -17.78 3.94 -21.63
C PHE A 136 -16.65 2.91 -21.69
N GLN A 137 -15.41 3.33 -21.48
CA GLN A 137 -14.30 2.40 -21.32
C GLN A 137 -14.38 1.75 -19.93
N THR A 138 -14.21 0.42 -19.86
CA THR A 138 -14.11 -0.26 -18.57
C THR A 138 -12.88 0.27 -17.83
N PRO A 139 -13.04 0.88 -16.64
CA PRO A 139 -11.93 1.42 -15.88
C PRO A 139 -10.96 0.30 -15.48
N LYS A 140 -9.67 0.63 -15.38
CA LYS A 140 -8.66 -0.34 -14.95
C LYS A 140 -8.96 -0.81 -13.53
N MET A 141 -9.07 -2.13 -13.36
CA MET A 141 -9.28 -2.77 -12.07
C MET A 141 -8.01 -2.68 -11.19
N ASN A 142 -8.20 -2.57 -9.87
CA ASN A 142 -7.13 -2.71 -8.90
C ASN A 142 -6.48 -4.10 -8.99
N ILE A 143 -5.16 -4.17 -8.79
CA ILE A 143 -4.39 -5.41 -8.87
C ILE A 143 -4.93 -6.54 -7.96
N VAL A 144 -5.44 -6.21 -6.77
CA VAL A 144 -5.99 -7.19 -5.83
C VAL A 144 -7.27 -7.82 -6.41
N ALA A 145 -8.20 -6.99 -6.89
CA ALA A 145 -9.43 -7.47 -7.52
C ALA A 145 -9.13 -8.24 -8.82
N GLN A 146 -8.10 -7.83 -9.57
CA GLN A 146 -7.63 -8.55 -10.74
C GLN A 146 -7.11 -9.95 -10.42
N CYS A 147 -6.31 -10.09 -9.36
CA CYS A 147 -5.82 -11.39 -8.90
C CYS A 147 -6.98 -12.30 -8.47
N ILE A 148 -7.96 -11.77 -7.73
CA ILE A 148 -9.17 -12.52 -7.31
C ILE A 148 -9.95 -13.00 -8.53
N TYR A 149 -10.23 -12.11 -9.49
CA TYR A 149 -10.93 -12.43 -10.72
C TYR A 149 -10.21 -13.51 -11.54
N GLN A 150 -8.88 -13.39 -11.69
CA GLN A 150 -8.07 -14.38 -12.41
C GLN A 150 -8.05 -15.74 -11.71
N TYR A 151 -7.93 -15.75 -10.38
CA TYR A 151 -7.98 -16.98 -9.58
C TYR A 151 -9.31 -17.71 -9.76
N ASN A 152 -10.43 -16.99 -9.64
CA ASN A 152 -11.77 -17.54 -9.81
C ASN A 152 -12.01 -18.07 -11.24
N ASN A 153 -11.57 -17.34 -12.26
CA ASN A 153 -11.67 -17.78 -13.65
C ASN A 153 -10.75 -18.97 -13.98
N GLY A 154 -9.59 -19.06 -13.32
CA GLY A 154 -8.69 -20.21 -13.42
C GLY A 154 -9.27 -21.49 -12.83
N LEU A 155 -10.13 -21.38 -11.80
CA LEU A 155 -10.85 -22.50 -11.20
C LEU A 155 -12.08 -22.93 -12.01
N GLY A 156 -12.81 -21.99 -12.61
CA GLY A 156 -13.98 -22.29 -13.46
C GLY A 156 -13.65 -23.13 -14.70
N ASN A 157 -12.44 -23.02 -15.25
CA ASN A 157 -12.01 -23.75 -16.44
C ASN A 157 -11.55 -25.21 -16.20
N LYS A 158 -11.53 -25.70 -14.96
CA LYS A 158 -11.17 -27.10 -14.65
C LYS A 158 -12.33 -28.10 -14.74
N LYS A 159 -13.58 -27.66 -14.93
CA LYS A 159 -14.68 -28.54 -15.32
C LYS A 159 -14.85 -28.51 -16.85
N ASN A 160 -14.47 -29.60 -17.49
CA ASN A 160 -14.78 -29.96 -18.89
C ASN A 160 -13.98 -29.32 -20.04
N ARG A 161 -12.66 -29.53 -20.10
CA ARG A 161 -11.99 -29.57 -21.42
C ARG A 161 -11.07 -30.76 -21.55
N HIS A 162 -11.49 -31.72 -22.37
CA HIS A 162 -10.59 -32.68 -22.99
C HIS A 162 -9.43 -31.94 -23.66
N GLN A 163 -8.24 -32.47 -23.39
CA GLN A 163 -6.94 -32.10 -23.95
C GLN A 163 -7.02 -31.64 -25.42
N ARG A 164 -6.58 -30.41 -25.70
CA ARG A 164 -5.96 -30.07 -26.99
C ARG A 164 -4.86 -29.00 -26.81
N VAL A 165 -3.63 -29.49 -26.96
CA VAL A 165 -2.40 -28.90 -27.52
C VAL A 165 -2.07 -27.44 -27.20
N LYS A 166 -0.87 -27.27 -26.60
CA LYS A 166 -0.18 -26.00 -26.34
C LYS A 166 0.03 -25.20 -27.63
N SER A 167 -0.35 -23.93 -27.62
CA SER A 167 0.27 -22.89 -28.44
C SER A 167 0.46 -21.64 -27.59
N SER A 168 1.66 -21.09 -27.66
CA SER A 168 2.07 -19.83 -27.02
C SER A 168 1.49 -18.66 -27.79
N ASN A 169 0.80 -17.78 -27.05
CA ASN A 169 0.13 -16.56 -27.49
C ASN A 169 -1.13 -16.77 -28.33
N VAL A 170 -2.26 -16.32 -27.78
CA VAL A 170 -3.28 -15.43 -28.37
C VAL A 170 -4.62 -15.77 -27.71
N GLY A 171 -5.07 -14.86 -26.84
CA GLY A 171 -6.39 -14.87 -26.23
C GLY A 171 -6.83 -13.48 -25.76
N LEU A 172 -6.28 -12.41 -26.34
CA LEU A 172 -6.93 -11.10 -26.34
C LEU A 172 -7.99 -11.19 -27.43
N VAL A 173 -9.22 -11.52 -27.01
CA VAL A 173 -10.37 -11.50 -27.91
C VAL A 173 -10.67 -10.03 -28.20
N ASN A 174 -10.47 -9.61 -29.45
CA ASN A 174 -11.12 -8.42 -29.98
C ASN A 174 -12.64 -8.63 -29.88
N LEU A 175 -13.27 -8.09 -28.84
CA LEU A 175 -14.72 -8.11 -28.67
C LEU A 175 -15.34 -7.13 -29.68
N THR A 176 -15.47 -7.59 -30.92
CA THR A 176 -16.43 -7.01 -31.85
C THR A 176 -17.80 -7.59 -31.52
N GLY A 177 -18.70 -6.73 -31.03
CA GLY A 177 -20.12 -7.02 -30.92
C GLY A 177 -20.68 -6.84 -29.52
N ARG A 178 -21.37 -5.71 -29.31
CA ARG A 178 -22.23 -5.36 -28.17
C ARG A 178 -21.60 -5.58 -26.79
N TYR A 179 -21.09 -4.50 -26.20
CA TYR A 179 -20.92 -4.43 -24.74
C TYR A 179 -22.29 -4.19 -24.10
N PRO A 180 -22.85 -5.11 -23.30
CA PRO A 180 -23.98 -4.81 -22.43
C PRO A 180 -23.44 -4.50 -21.02
N ASN A 181 -23.70 -3.31 -20.50
CA ASN A 181 -23.63 -2.96 -19.06
C ASN A 181 -22.43 -3.53 -18.25
N SER A 182 -21.23 -3.56 -18.83
CA SER A 182 -20.08 -4.34 -18.32
C SER A 182 -19.58 -3.94 -16.93
N PHE A 183 -19.77 -2.71 -16.46
CA PHE A 183 -19.25 -2.32 -15.14
C PHE A 183 -19.96 -3.05 -13.98
N PHE A 184 -21.29 -3.05 -13.98
CA PHE A 184 -22.06 -3.71 -12.91
C PHE A 184 -21.95 -5.22 -13.01
N THR A 185 -21.90 -5.76 -14.23
CA THR A 185 -21.70 -7.20 -14.46
C THR A 185 -20.29 -7.64 -14.08
N ASP A 186 -19.27 -6.80 -14.26
CA ASP A 186 -17.89 -7.09 -13.83
C ASP A 186 -17.79 -7.07 -12.29
N ILE A 187 -18.46 -6.13 -11.61
CA ILE A 187 -18.57 -6.13 -10.15
C ILE A 187 -19.32 -7.38 -9.66
N GLU A 188 -20.46 -7.70 -10.27
CA GLU A 188 -21.22 -8.91 -9.94
C GLU A 188 -20.40 -10.17 -10.21
N ASN A 189 -19.67 -10.28 -11.32
CA ASN A 189 -18.83 -11.45 -11.59
C ASN A 189 -17.69 -11.60 -10.58
N ILE A 190 -17.08 -10.50 -10.13
CA ILE A 190 -16.06 -10.51 -9.07
C ILE A 190 -16.67 -10.97 -7.73
N LEU A 191 -17.90 -10.53 -7.42
CA LEU A 191 -18.57 -10.78 -6.13
C LEU A 191 -19.45 -12.06 -6.11
N VAL A 192 -19.85 -12.59 -7.25
CA VAL A 192 -20.69 -13.81 -7.37
C VAL A 192 -19.83 -15.06 -7.47
N LEU A 193 -18.61 -14.96 -8.05
CA LEU A 193 -17.67 -16.08 -8.14
C LEU A 193 -16.99 -16.44 -6.80
N THR A 194 -17.32 -15.73 -5.72
CA THR A 194 -16.93 -16.07 -4.34
C THR A 194 -17.89 -17.03 -3.64
N HIS A 195 -18.92 -17.59 -4.32
CA HIS A 195 -19.75 -18.72 -3.85
C HIS A 195 -19.29 -20.06 -4.44
#